data_AF-A0A8H4XPZ4-F1
#
_entry.id   AF-A0A8H4XPZ4-F1
#
_cell.length_a   1.000
_cell.length_b   1.000
_cell.length_c   1.000
_cell.angle_alpha   90.00
_cell.angle_beta   90.00
_cell.angle_gamma   90.00
#
_symmetry.space_group_name_H-M   'P 1'
#
loop_
_entity.id
_entity.type
_entity.pdbx_description
1 polymer ?
#
loop_
_entity_poly.entity_id
_entity_poly.type
_entity_poly.pdbx_seq_one_letter_code
_entity_poly.pdbx_strand_id
1 'polypeptide(L)'
;MADVPLVVISEFAQSERRITPSWSIFQLKGKLETVTGVPPSFQRLSLKPTAGAEAIAIEAANEDDTHLSSFPLAPYAELHVIDTRPAASRINLNDTAGVDKYVMPEEEYEKKTDSVLAWKKNQKLGRFDPDAPSHEQAKLDALDREITTRGIAVGRRCRVGGEDTRRGVVQYVGEVKEIPGGIGTWVGVQLDEPVGKNDGSIGGTRYWGEPSELKHGVIVRPERVEVGDYPALDDLEDMEEI
;
A
#
# COMPACT_ATOMS: atom_id res chain seq x y z
N MET A 1 43.81 31.85 3.72
CA MET A 1 43.19 30.80 2.87
C MET A 1 41.71 31.13 2.75
N ALA A 2 41.10 31.01 1.57
CA ALA A 2 39.68 31.30 1.42
C ALA A 2 38.82 30.24 2.14
N ASP A 3 37.61 30.61 2.53
CA ASP A 3 36.67 29.66 3.10
C ASP A 3 36.23 28.64 2.05
N VAL A 4 36.12 27.37 2.45
CA VAL A 4 35.71 26.27 1.58
C VAL A 4 34.26 25.91 1.92
N PRO A 5 33.31 25.94 0.96
CA PRO A 5 31.95 25.47 1.22
C PRO A 5 31.97 23.94 1.35
N LEU A 6 31.41 23.41 2.43
CA LEU A 6 31.26 21.98 2.69
C LEU A 6 29.79 21.65 2.99
N VAL A 7 29.38 20.43 2.72
CA VAL A 7 28.06 19.92 3.11
C VAL A 7 28.22 19.19 4.45
N VAL A 8 27.74 19.81 5.52
CA VAL A 8 27.73 19.21 6.86
C VAL A 8 26.53 18.28 6.98
N ILE A 9 26.80 17.03 7.33
CA ILE A 9 25.80 15.96 7.45
C ILE A 9 25.88 15.36 8.85
N SER A 10 24.75 15.32 9.56
CA SER A 10 24.56 14.57 10.80
C SER A 10 23.27 13.74 10.71
N GLU A 11 22.96 12.99 11.76
CA GLU A 11 21.77 12.13 11.82
C GLU A 11 20.45 12.91 11.61
N PHE A 12 20.36 14.14 12.10
CA PHE A 12 19.13 14.96 12.06
C PHE A 12 19.27 16.28 11.30
N ALA A 13 20.44 16.58 10.74
CA ALA A 13 20.68 17.85 10.07
C ALA A 13 21.58 17.69 8.83
N GLN A 14 21.22 18.41 7.76
CA GLN A 14 22.05 18.56 6.57
C GLN A 14 22.09 20.05 6.21
N SER A 15 23.28 20.64 6.14
CA SER A 15 23.42 22.06 5.80
C SER A 15 24.74 22.37 5.10
N GLU A 16 24.72 23.29 4.15
CA GLU A 16 25.93 23.83 3.52
C GLU A 16 26.56 24.88 4.45
N ARG A 17 27.86 24.75 4.73
CA ARG A 17 28.61 25.67 5.60
C ARG A 17 29.96 26.02 5.00
N ARG A 18 30.36 27.28 5.15
CA ARG A 18 31.69 27.75 4.80
C ARG A 18 32.64 27.49 5.96
N ILE A 19 33.65 26.66 5.71
CA ILE A 19 34.65 26.26 6.71
C ILE A 19 35.97 26.93 6.38
N THR A 20 36.53 27.65 7.34
CA THR A 20 37.83 28.30 7.18
C THR A 20 38.95 27.29 7.45
N PRO A 21 39.87 27.05 6.51
CA PRO A 21 40.93 26.04 6.69
C PRO A 21 41.92 26.34 7.83
N SER A 22 42.00 27.59 8.30
CA SER A 22 42.85 27.98 9.43
C SER A 22 42.23 27.65 10.79
N TRP A 23 40.98 27.19 10.86
CA TRP A 23 40.41 26.74 12.13
C TRP A 23 41.12 25.49 12.63
N SER A 24 41.26 25.39 13.95
CA SER A 24 41.63 24.13 14.59
C SER A 24 40.46 23.14 14.57
N ILE A 25 40.73 21.86 14.77
CA ILE A 25 39.69 20.83 14.92
C ILE A 25 38.75 21.20 16.07
N PHE A 26 39.30 21.69 17.19
CA PHE A 26 38.50 22.14 18.34
C PHE A 26 37.53 23.27 17.98
N GLN A 27 38.01 24.30 17.27
CA GLN A 27 37.18 25.42 16.82
C GLN A 27 36.08 24.98 15.85
N LEU A 28 36.38 24.04 14.94
CA LEU A 28 35.38 23.47 14.05
C LEU A 28 34.29 22.76 14.84
N LYS A 29 34.65 21.88 15.78
CA LYS A 29 33.68 21.14 16.59
C LYS A 29 32.75 22.06 17.38
N GLY A 30 33.29 23.12 17.99
CA GLY A 30 32.48 24.13 18.69
C GLY A 30 31.46 24.83 17.78
N LYS A 31 31.85 25.15 16.54
CA LYS A 31 30.91 25.74 15.56
C LYS A 31 29.85 24.75 15.10
N LEU A 32 30.24 23.48 14.89
CA LEU A 32 29.33 22.43 14.45
C LEU A 32 28.25 22.09 15.49
N GLU A 33 28.53 22.28 16.79
CA GLU A 33 27.54 22.07 17.85
C GLU A 33 26.28 22.91 17.63
N THR A 34 26.42 24.18 17.23
CA THR A 34 25.28 25.07 16.95
C THR A 34 24.44 24.64 15.75
N VAL A 35 24.98 23.76 14.91
CA VAL A 35 24.33 23.26 13.68
C VAL A 35 23.73 21.88 13.90
N THR A 36 24.47 20.97 14.54
CA THR A 36 24.10 19.56 14.68
C THR A 36 23.51 19.22 16.05
N GLY A 37 23.69 20.08 17.06
CA GLY A 37 23.29 19.82 18.45
C GLY A 37 24.13 18.76 19.17
N VAL A 38 25.26 18.34 18.58
CA VAL A 38 26.19 17.36 19.18
C VAL A 38 27.31 18.12 19.89
N PRO A 39 27.58 17.89 21.20
CA PRO A 39 28.66 18.57 21.89
C PRO A 39 30.05 18.20 21.33
N PRO A 40 31.05 19.10 21.34
CA PRO A 40 32.38 18.86 20.75
C PRO A 40 33.07 17.58 21.22
N SER A 41 32.92 17.23 22.50
CA SER A 41 33.50 16.02 23.10
C SER A 41 32.89 14.72 22.56
N PHE A 42 31.69 14.79 21.97
CA PHE A 42 30.98 13.65 21.41
C PHE A 42 30.85 13.72 19.88
N GLN A 43 31.57 14.63 19.22
CA GLN A 43 31.63 14.69 17.77
C GLN A 43 32.78 13.85 17.23
N ARG A 44 32.46 12.84 16.42
CA ARG A 44 33.41 12.18 15.54
C ARG A 44 33.22 12.71 14.12
N LEU A 45 34.28 13.31 13.58
CA LEU A 45 34.26 13.97 12.28
C LEU A 45 34.91 13.10 11.20
N SER A 46 34.28 13.00 10.03
CA SER A 46 34.92 12.42 8.86
C SER A 46 34.60 13.21 7.59
N LEU A 47 35.58 13.30 6.71
CA LEU A 47 35.52 14.05 5.46
C LEU A 47 35.46 13.07 4.28
N LYS A 48 34.49 13.27 3.39
CA LYS A 48 34.45 12.62 2.08
C LYS A 48 34.69 13.69 1.00
N PRO A 49 35.90 13.72 0.40
CA PRO A 49 36.26 14.73 -0.60
C PRO A 49 35.42 14.66 -1.88
N THR A 50 34.89 13.48 -2.21
CA THR A 50 34.10 13.24 -3.42
C THR A 50 33.08 12.14 -3.16
N ALA A 51 31.94 12.19 -3.84
CA ALA A 51 30.92 11.14 -3.78
C ALA A 51 31.53 9.78 -4.16
N GLY A 52 31.53 8.82 -3.22
CA GLY A 52 32.10 7.48 -3.40
C GLY A 52 33.56 7.31 -2.94
N ALA A 53 34.24 8.36 -2.50
CA ALA A 53 35.56 8.26 -1.87
C ALA A 53 35.47 7.68 -0.44
N GLU A 54 36.55 7.06 0.02
CA GLU A 54 36.67 6.63 1.42
C GLU A 54 36.62 7.84 2.36
N ALA A 55 35.98 7.66 3.51
CA ALA A 55 35.87 8.71 4.52
C ALA A 55 37.19 8.85 5.29
N ILE A 56 37.74 10.05 5.28
CA ILE A 56 38.97 10.40 6.01
C ILE A 56 38.58 10.90 7.40
N ALA A 57 39.08 10.27 8.46
CA ALA A 57 38.84 10.74 9.82
C ALA A 57 39.54 12.09 10.05
N ILE A 58 38.82 13.06 10.60
CA ILE A 58 39.40 14.32 11.09
C ILE A 58 39.62 14.16 12.59
N GLU A 59 40.81 13.67 12.95
CA GLU A 59 41.23 13.46 14.33
C GLU A 59 42.72 13.81 14.48
N ALA A 60 43.11 14.20 15.70
CA ALA A 60 44.49 14.49 16.03
C ALA A 60 44.75 14.27 17.53
N ALA A 61 46.01 14.02 17.91
CA ALA A 61 46.39 13.90 19.31
C ALA A 61 46.22 15.22 20.08
N ASN A 62 46.41 16.36 19.41
CA ASN A 62 46.09 17.69 19.92
C ASN A 62 45.19 18.42 18.91
N GLU A 63 43.90 18.54 19.25
CA GLU A 63 42.87 19.15 18.39
C GLU A 63 42.94 20.68 18.36
N ASP A 64 43.63 21.32 19.31
CA ASP A 64 43.81 22.77 19.36
C ASP A 64 44.92 23.23 18.40
N ASP A 65 45.98 22.44 18.26
CA ASP A 65 47.16 22.76 17.43
C ASP A 65 47.03 22.24 15.98
N THR A 66 46.07 21.35 15.71
CA THR A 66 45.88 20.78 14.38
C THR A 66 44.85 21.56 13.59
N HIS A 67 45.29 22.18 12.49
CA HIS A 67 44.43 22.99 11.61
C HIS A 67 43.78 22.16 10.50
N LEU A 68 42.60 22.58 10.05
CA LEU A 68 41.88 21.88 8.97
C LEU A 68 42.61 21.91 7.62
N SER A 69 43.58 22.81 7.45
CA SER A 69 44.45 22.85 6.28
C SER A 69 45.30 21.59 6.07
N SER A 70 45.45 20.73 7.09
CA SER A 70 46.12 19.42 6.94
C SER A 70 45.24 18.36 6.26
N PHE A 71 43.96 18.64 6.04
CA PHE A 71 43.00 17.73 5.43
C PHE A 71 42.64 18.19 4.01
N PRO A 72 42.30 17.27 3.09
CA PRO A 72 41.98 17.60 1.70
C PRO A 72 40.57 18.18 1.58
N LEU A 73 40.39 19.42 2.07
CA LEU A 73 39.14 20.16 1.95
C LEU A 73 38.88 20.51 0.48
N ALA A 74 37.79 20.00 -0.09
CA ALA A 74 37.33 20.33 -1.42
C ALA A 74 35.95 21.02 -1.36
N PRO A 75 35.64 21.96 -2.27
CA PRO A 75 34.31 22.53 -2.35
C PRO A 75 33.23 21.45 -2.48
N TYR A 76 32.17 21.58 -1.68
CA TYR A 76 31.04 20.68 -1.60
C TYR A 76 31.38 19.24 -1.14
N ALA A 77 32.56 19.03 -0.56
CA ALA A 77 32.86 17.78 0.13
C ALA A 77 31.93 17.59 1.34
N GLU A 78 31.63 16.32 1.64
CA GLU A 78 30.74 15.97 2.74
C GLU A 78 31.53 15.87 4.04
N LEU A 79 31.12 16.65 5.04
CA LEU A 79 31.62 16.58 6.39
C LEU A 79 30.59 15.85 7.26
N HIS A 80 30.86 14.60 7.58
CA HIS A 80 30.01 13.75 8.40
C HIS A 80 30.33 13.98 9.88
N VAL A 81 29.28 14.25 10.66
CA VAL A 81 29.35 14.46 12.11
C VAL A 81 28.56 13.34 12.77
N ILE A 82 29.28 12.41 13.41
CA ILE A 82 28.71 11.27 14.11
C ILE A 82 28.66 11.59 15.61
N ASP A 83 27.48 11.44 16.21
CA ASP A 83 27.29 11.54 17.65
C ASP A 83 27.74 10.25 18.35
N THR A 84 28.73 10.36 19.24
CA THR A 84 29.29 9.23 19.99
C THR A 84 28.70 9.07 21.39
N ARG A 85 27.73 9.90 21.79
CA ARG A 85 27.01 9.74 23.07
C ARG A 85 26.38 8.35 23.18
N PRO A 86 26.23 7.79 24.40
CA PRO A 86 25.41 6.60 24.61
C PRO A 86 23.99 6.78 24.05
N ALA A 87 23.41 5.72 23.47
CA ALA A 87 22.09 5.78 22.83
C ALA A 87 21.00 6.37 23.75
N ALA A 88 21.04 6.08 25.06
CA ALA A 88 20.11 6.61 26.06
C ALA A 88 20.19 8.14 26.26
N SER A 89 21.28 8.79 25.84
CA SER A 89 21.51 10.23 25.99
C SER A 89 21.40 11.00 24.66
N ARG A 90 21.11 10.30 23.55
CA ARG A 90 20.82 10.94 22.25
C ARG A 90 19.34 11.30 22.21
N ILE A 91 19.04 12.56 21.92
CA ILE A 91 17.67 13.04 21.78
C ILE A 91 17.16 12.60 20.41
N ASN A 92 16.12 11.76 20.37
CA ASN A 92 15.46 11.38 19.13
C ASN A 92 14.35 12.39 18.80
N LEU A 93 14.64 13.32 17.89
CA LEU A 93 13.70 14.36 17.45
C LEU A 93 12.73 13.88 16.35
N ASN A 94 12.94 12.69 15.80
CA ASN A 94 12.07 12.12 14.77
C ASN A 94 10.91 11.30 15.37
N ASP A 95 11.02 10.90 16.64
CA ASP A 95 9.96 10.15 17.31
C ASP A 95 8.85 11.09 17.79
N THR A 96 7.72 11.07 17.07
CA THR A 96 6.52 11.82 17.44
C THR A 96 5.50 10.97 18.21
N ALA A 97 5.86 9.76 18.64
CA ALA A 97 4.95 8.86 19.34
C ALA A 97 4.53 9.39 20.73
N GLY A 98 5.43 10.09 21.43
CA GLY A 98 5.14 10.71 22.73
C GLY A 98 4.47 12.08 22.66
N VAL A 99 4.16 12.58 21.46
CA VAL A 99 3.49 13.87 21.29
C VAL A 99 1.99 13.62 21.21
N ASP A 100 1.25 14.14 22.18
CA ASP A 100 -0.22 14.12 22.15
C ASP A 100 -0.70 14.95 20.96
N LYS A 101 -1.06 14.26 19.88
CA LYS A 101 -1.62 14.88 18.69
C LYS A 101 -3.08 15.20 18.97
N TYR A 102 -3.48 16.45 18.72
CA TYR A 102 -4.87 16.84 18.81
C TYR A 102 -5.70 16.06 17.76
N VAL A 103 -6.73 15.38 18.23
CA VAL A 103 -7.73 14.71 17.39
C VAL A 103 -9.00 15.54 17.45
N MET A 104 -9.40 16.09 16.31
CA MET A 104 -10.63 16.87 16.21
C MET A 104 -11.85 15.98 16.44
N PRO A 105 -12.78 16.35 17.35
CA PRO A 105 -14.03 15.64 17.52
C PRO A 105 -14.82 15.60 16.21
N GLU A 106 -15.52 14.49 15.97
CA GLU A 106 -16.29 14.30 14.73
C GLU A 106 -17.34 15.41 14.54
N GLU A 107 -18.05 15.80 15.60
CA GLU A 107 -19.06 16.87 15.58
C GLU A 107 -18.51 18.23 15.13
N GLU A 108 -17.24 18.52 15.46
CA GLU A 108 -16.57 19.76 15.07
C GLU A 108 -16.13 19.67 13.60
N TYR A 109 -15.58 18.53 13.21
CA TYR A 109 -15.18 18.25 11.83
C TYR A 109 -16.38 18.32 10.86
N GLU A 110 -17.56 17.87 11.27
CA GLU A 110 -18.78 17.92 10.44
C GLU A 110 -19.28 19.33 10.14
N LYS A 111 -19.00 20.30 11.03
CA LYS A 111 -19.42 21.70 10.88
C LYS A 111 -18.46 22.50 10.00
N LYS A 112 -17.24 21.99 9.75
CA LYS A 112 -16.24 22.66 8.92
C LYS A 112 -16.60 22.63 7.45
N THR A 113 -16.71 23.82 6.86
CA THR A 113 -17.00 24.04 5.44
C THR A 113 -15.78 23.83 4.52
N ASP A 114 -14.58 23.90 5.08
CA ASP A 114 -13.28 23.73 4.42
C ASP A 114 -12.72 22.31 4.58
N SER A 115 -13.57 21.33 4.93
CA SER A 115 -13.17 19.94 5.14
C SER A 115 -13.36 19.07 3.90
N VAL A 116 -12.62 17.96 3.83
CA VAL A 116 -12.83 16.91 2.81
C VAL A 116 -14.25 16.35 2.88
N LEU A 117 -14.83 16.27 4.08
CA LEU A 117 -16.21 15.83 4.27
C LEU A 117 -17.22 16.81 3.64
N ALA A 118 -17.08 18.11 3.90
CA ALA A 118 -17.93 19.14 3.30
C ALA A 118 -17.79 19.17 1.77
N TRP A 119 -16.57 19.00 1.26
CA TRP A 119 -16.35 18.85 -0.19
C TRP A 119 -17.06 17.62 -0.76
N LYS A 120 -16.95 16.45 -0.11
CA LYS A 120 -17.65 15.21 -0.54
C LYS A 120 -19.17 15.36 -0.50
N LYS A 121 -19.71 16.05 0.52
CA LYS A 121 -21.15 16.38 0.62
C LYS A 121 -21.59 17.30 -0.52
N ASN A 122 -20.85 18.38 -0.78
CA ASN A 122 -21.18 19.33 -1.84
C ASN A 122 -21.08 18.74 -3.25
N GLN A 123 -20.09 17.86 -3.47
CA GLN A 123 -19.92 17.15 -4.74
C GLN A 123 -20.80 15.91 -4.85
N LYS A 124 -21.62 15.60 -3.84
CA LYS A 124 -22.53 14.45 -3.84
C LYS A 124 -21.81 13.13 -4.14
N LEU A 125 -20.62 12.94 -3.56
CA LEU A 125 -19.80 11.75 -3.82
C LEU A 125 -20.17 10.59 -2.89
N GLY A 126 -20.28 9.40 -3.46
CA GLY A 126 -20.48 8.15 -2.71
C GLY A 126 -21.79 8.16 -1.93
N ARG A 127 -21.72 8.02 -0.60
CA ARG A 127 -22.90 8.01 0.28
C ARG A 127 -23.71 9.30 0.31
N PHE A 128 -23.19 10.38 -0.28
CA PHE A 128 -23.87 11.68 -0.35
C PHE A 128 -24.51 11.94 -1.72
N ASP A 129 -24.44 10.97 -2.64
CA ASP A 129 -25.15 11.03 -3.91
C ASP A 129 -26.66 10.83 -3.68
N PRO A 130 -27.52 11.85 -3.92
CA PRO A 130 -28.96 11.71 -3.75
C PRO A 130 -29.58 10.72 -4.76
N ASP A 131 -28.90 10.46 -5.88
CA ASP A 131 -29.34 9.53 -6.91
C ASP A 131 -28.75 8.12 -6.70
N ALA A 132 -27.96 7.89 -5.64
CA ALA A 132 -27.44 6.57 -5.26
C ALA A 132 -28.50 5.45 -5.28
N PRO A 133 -29.69 5.60 -4.67
CA PRO A 133 -30.71 4.55 -4.73
C PRO A 133 -31.23 4.31 -6.16
N SER A 134 -31.32 5.36 -6.98
CA SER A 134 -31.72 5.22 -8.39
C SER A 134 -30.66 4.49 -9.22
N HIS A 135 -29.38 4.77 -9.00
CA HIS A 135 -28.29 4.09 -9.68
C HIS A 135 -28.15 2.63 -9.25
N GLU A 136 -28.39 2.32 -7.98
CA GLU A 136 -28.41 0.96 -7.46
C GLU A 136 -29.57 0.16 -8.08
N GLN A 137 -30.76 0.75 -8.11
CA GLN A 137 -31.94 0.14 -8.72
C GLN A 137 -31.78 -0.06 -10.24
N ALA A 138 -31.21 0.93 -10.95
CA ALA A 138 -30.89 0.79 -12.37
C ALA A 138 -29.86 -0.32 -12.65
N LYS A 139 -28.92 -0.57 -11.74
CA LYS A 139 -27.98 -1.71 -11.85
C LYS A 139 -28.69 -3.04 -11.64
N LEU A 140 -29.59 -3.14 -10.66
CA LEU A 140 -30.41 -4.33 -10.43
C LEU A 140 -31.24 -4.67 -11.68
N ASP A 141 -31.95 -3.67 -12.21
CA ASP A 141 -32.77 -3.81 -13.42
C ASP A 141 -31.92 -4.24 -14.62
N ALA A 142 -30.69 -3.74 -14.74
CA ALA A 142 -29.77 -4.12 -15.81
C ALA A 142 -29.31 -5.59 -15.69
N LEU A 143 -28.99 -6.07 -14.48
CA LEU A 143 -28.65 -7.47 -14.24
C LEU A 143 -29.83 -8.41 -14.58
N ASP A 144 -31.04 -8.06 -14.17
CA ASP A 144 -32.21 -8.90 -14.42
C ASP A 144 -32.57 -8.95 -15.92
N ARG A 145 -32.39 -7.84 -16.63
CA ARG A 145 -32.49 -7.80 -18.10
C ARG A 145 -31.42 -8.65 -18.76
N GLU A 146 -30.19 -8.65 -18.26
CA GLU A 146 -29.09 -9.47 -18.78
C GLU A 146 -29.39 -10.97 -18.62
N ILE A 147 -29.85 -11.39 -17.44
CA ILE A 147 -30.26 -12.77 -17.16
C ILE A 147 -31.33 -13.23 -18.15
N THR A 148 -32.35 -12.38 -18.35
CA THR A 148 -33.46 -12.66 -19.27
C THR A 148 -32.97 -12.75 -20.71
N THR A 149 -32.12 -11.82 -21.15
CA THR A 149 -31.60 -11.74 -22.52
C THR A 149 -30.68 -12.93 -22.85
N ARG A 150 -29.86 -13.37 -21.89
CA ARG A 150 -28.98 -14.53 -22.03
C ARG A 150 -29.70 -15.86 -21.81
N GLY A 151 -30.98 -15.85 -21.42
CA GLY A 151 -31.76 -17.06 -21.14
C GLY A 151 -31.22 -17.86 -19.94
N ILE A 152 -30.59 -17.18 -18.97
CA ILE A 152 -30.06 -17.82 -17.77
C ILE A 152 -31.23 -18.23 -16.88
N ALA A 153 -31.42 -19.54 -16.72
CA ALA A 153 -32.46 -20.11 -15.88
C ALA A 153 -31.94 -21.39 -15.21
N VAL A 154 -32.49 -21.71 -14.04
CA VAL A 154 -32.17 -22.94 -13.31
C VAL A 154 -32.46 -24.17 -14.19
N GLY A 155 -31.55 -25.15 -14.15
CA GLY A 155 -31.60 -26.38 -14.95
C GLY A 155 -30.95 -26.27 -16.34
N ARG A 156 -30.53 -25.07 -16.77
CA ARG A 156 -29.85 -24.90 -18.06
C ARG A 156 -28.38 -25.33 -17.98
N ARG A 157 -27.90 -25.98 -19.04
CA ARG A 157 -26.47 -26.22 -19.26
C ARG A 157 -25.77 -24.91 -19.60
N CYS A 158 -24.58 -24.74 -19.04
CA CYS A 158 -23.82 -23.52 -19.20
C CYS A 158 -22.32 -23.79 -19.07
N ARG A 159 -21.53 -22.81 -19.51
CA ARG A 159 -20.11 -22.70 -19.18
C ARG A 159 -19.83 -21.40 -18.45
N VAL A 160 -18.78 -21.39 -17.63
CA VAL A 160 -18.42 -20.26 -16.77
C VAL A 160 -17.07 -19.68 -17.15
N GLY A 161 -17.04 -18.38 -17.45
CA GLY A 161 -15.79 -17.62 -17.64
C GLY A 161 -15.15 -17.72 -19.03
N GLY A 162 -15.87 -18.22 -20.03
CA GLY A 162 -15.40 -18.34 -21.42
C GLY A 162 -14.41 -19.48 -21.66
N GLU A 163 -14.05 -20.24 -20.62
CA GLU A 163 -13.22 -21.43 -20.70
C GLU A 163 -14.12 -22.66 -20.92
N ASP A 164 -13.71 -23.56 -21.82
CA ASP A 164 -14.56 -24.67 -22.25
C ASP A 164 -14.55 -25.87 -21.29
N THR A 165 -13.60 -25.91 -20.36
CA THR A 165 -13.44 -26.93 -19.30
C THR A 165 -14.45 -26.73 -18.16
N ARG A 166 -14.90 -25.49 -17.93
CA ARG A 166 -15.75 -25.13 -16.77
C ARG A 166 -17.23 -25.19 -17.12
N ARG A 167 -17.70 -26.39 -17.48
CA ARG A 167 -19.10 -26.67 -17.82
C ARG A 167 -19.89 -27.15 -16.61
N GLY A 168 -21.20 -26.93 -16.65
CA GLY A 168 -22.09 -27.32 -15.56
C GLY A 168 -23.55 -26.95 -15.79
N VAL A 169 -24.32 -27.04 -14.71
CA VAL A 169 -25.75 -26.74 -14.68
C VAL A 169 -26.00 -25.54 -13.76
N VAL A 170 -26.80 -24.58 -14.24
CA VAL A 170 -27.29 -23.49 -13.38
C VAL A 170 -28.22 -24.08 -12.33
N GLN A 171 -27.87 -23.95 -11.06
CA GLN A 171 -28.67 -24.45 -9.93
C GLN A 171 -29.36 -23.34 -9.14
N TYR A 172 -28.85 -22.10 -9.24
CA TYR A 172 -29.40 -20.97 -8.50
C TYR A 172 -29.31 -19.68 -9.31
N VAL A 173 -30.37 -18.87 -9.26
CA VAL A 173 -30.40 -17.50 -9.80
C VAL A 173 -31.10 -16.63 -8.77
N GLY A 174 -30.38 -15.73 -8.12
CA GLY A 174 -30.93 -14.91 -7.04
C GLY A 174 -29.87 -14.14 -6.26
N GLU A 175 -30.31 -13.40 -5.24
CA GLU A 175 -29.40 -12.68 -4.35
C GLU A 175 -28.68 -13.61 -3.38
N VAL A 176 -27.44 -13.29 -3.04
CA VAL A 176 -26.61 -14.05 -2.09
C VAL A 176 -26.11 -13.10 -1.01
N LYS A 177 -26.75 -13.16 0.17
CA LYS A 177 -26.54 -12.18 1.27
C LYS A 177 -25.15 -12.25 1.89
N GLU A 178 -24.51 -13.42 1.82
CA GLU A 178 -23.23 -13.70 2.43
C GLU A 178 -22.05 -13.14 1.61
N ILE A 179 -22.29 -12.65 0.38
CA ILE A 179 -21.25 -12.01 -0.44
C ILE A 179 -21.23 -10.50 -0.16
N PRO A 180 -20.22 -9.98 0.56
CA PRO A 180 -20.16 -8.56 0.91
C PRO A 180 -20.01 -7.67 -0.33
N GLY A 181 -20.78 -6.58 -0.38
CA GLY A 181 -20.77 -5.63 -1.51
C GLY A 181 -21.41 -6.17 -2.79
N GLY A 182 -22.01 -7.36 -2.76
CA GLY A 182 -22.63 -8.04 -3.89
C GLY A 182 -24.10 -7.68 -4.10
N ILE A 183 -24.44 -6.40 -4.26
CA ILE A 183 -25.82 -5.99 -4.58
C ILE A 183 -26.23 -6.64 -5.91
N GLY A 184 -27.42 -7.23 -5.96
CA GLY A 184 -28.03 -7.80 -7.17
C GLY A 184 -27.78 -9.27 -7.44
N THR A 185 -28.41 -9.75 -8.50
CA THR A 185 -28.56 -11.17 -8.80
C THR A 185 -27.21 -11.87 -9.07
N TRP A 186 -27.08 -13.08 -8.53
CA TRP A 186 -25.96 -14.00 -8.68
C TRP A 186 -26.45 -15.30 -9.32
N VAL A 187 -25.53 -15.98 -10.01
CA VAL A 187 -25.80 -17.27 -10.65
C VAL A 187 -24.92 -18.33 -9.98
N GLY A 188 -25.56 -19.29 -9.33
CA GLY A 188 -24.93 -20.48 -8.79
C GLY A 188 -24.93 -21.59 -9.84
N VAL A 189 -23.74 -22.11 -10.16
CA VAL A 189 -23.53 -23.18 -11.12
C VAL A 189 -22.89 -24.36 -10.41
N GLN A 190 -23.47 -25.54 -10.62
CA GLN A 190 -22.85 -26.81 -10.28
C GLN A 190 -22.05 -27.30 -11.49
N LEU A 191 -20.73 -27.28 -11.35
CA LEU A 191 -19.77 -27.74 -12.34
C LEU A 191 -19.72 -29.26 -12.35
N ASP A 192 -19.50 -29.82 -13.53
CA ASP A 192 -19.37 -31.27 -13.70
C ASP A 192 -18.08 -31.76 -13.00
N GLU A 193 -17.00 -31.00 -13.14
CA GLU A 193 -15.71 -31.25 -12.51
C GLU A 193 -15.56 -30.52 -11.16
N PRO A 194 -14.74 -31.04 -10.22
CA PRO A 194 -14.49 -30.43 -8.91
C PRO A 194 -13.55 -29.21 -8.95
N VAL A 195 -13.72 -28.33 -9.95
CA VAL A 195 -12.92 -27.11 -10.18
C VAL A 195 -13.63 -25.84 -9.66
N GLY A 196 -14.62 -26.01 -8.80
CA GLY A 196 -15.39 -24.96 -8.15
C GLY A 196 -14.72 -24.37 -6.91
N LYS A 197 -15.44 -23.45 -6.25
CA LYS A 197 -14.99 -22.77 -5.03
C LYS A 197 -15.76 -23.20 -3.78
N ASN A 198 -16.99 -23.67 -3.96
CA ASN A 198 -17.88 -24.10 -2.89
C ASN A 198 -18.55 -25.44 -3.24
N ASP A 199 -19.39 -25.94 -2.34
CA ASP A 199 -20.13 -27.20 -2.45
C ASP A 199 -21.65 -26.97 -2.63
N GLY A 200 -22.05 -25.77 -3.06
CA GLY A 200 -23.44 -25.33 -3.07
C GLY A 200 -23.88 -24.56 -1.82
N SER A 201 -22.97 -24.32 -0.88
CA SER A 201 -23.22 -23.44 0.27
C SER A 201 -22.25 -22.25 0.33
N ILE A 202 -22.69 -21.11 0.87
CA ILE A 202 -21.85 -19.95 1.19
C ILE A 202 -22.23 -19.44 2.59
N GLY A 203 -21.23 -19.24 3.45
CA GLY A 203 -21.43 -18.63 4.78
C GLY A 203 -22.41 -19.39 5.70
N GLY A 204 -22.58 -20.69 5.49
CA GLY A 204 -23.53 -21.53 6.25
C GLY A 204 -24.93 -21.66 5.62
N THR A 205 -25.24 -20.85 4.60
CA THR A 205 -26.50 -20.96 3.83
C THR A 205 -26.30 -21.85 2.62
N ARG A 206 -27.17 -22.85 2.44
CA ARG A 206 -27.16 -23.75 1.29
C ARG A 206 -28.11 -23.27 0.20
N TYR A 207 -27.60 -23.20 -1.03
CA TYR A 207 -28.31 -22.74 -2.21
C TYR A 207 -28.70 -23.90 -3.13
N TRP A 208 -27.86 -24.93 -3.26
CA TRP A 208 -28.17 -26.14 -4.02
C TRP A 208 -27.39 -27.37 -3.54
N GLY A 209 -27.77 -28.54 -4.06
CA GLY A 209 -27.09 -29.81 -3.83
C GLY A 209 -27.08 -30.27 -2.38
N GLU A 210 -26.35 -31.36 -2.10
CA GLU A 210 -26.09 -31.86 -0.76
C GLU A 210 -24.65 -31.51 -0.33
N PRO A 211 -24.33 -31.53 0.98
CA PRO A 211 -22.97 -31.32 1.48
C PRO A 211 -21.98 -32.30 0.83
N SER A 212 -20.90 -31.75 0.30
CA SER A 212 -19.85 -32.52 -0.37
C SER A 212 -18.48 -31.96 -0.03
N GLU A 213 -17.49 -32.83 0.12
CA GLU A 213 -16.09 -32.43 0.27
C GLU A 213 -15.51 -31.94 -1.07
N LEU A 214 -16.10 -32.38 -2.19
CA LEU A 214 -15.69 -31.98 -3.53
C LEU A 214 -16.34 -30.65 -3.91
N LYS A 215 -15.52 -29.71 -4.37
CA LYS A 215 -15.94 -28.35 -4.70
C LYS A 215 -16.46 -28.26 -6.13
N HIS A 216 -17.69 -28.68 -6.35
CA HIS A 216 -18.35 -28.54 -7.66
C HIS A 216 -19.07 -27.20 -7.86
N GLY A 217 -19.27 -26.42 -6.81
CA GLY A 217 -20.07 -25.21 -6.86
C GLY A 217 -19.28 -23.95 -7.17
N VAL A 218 -19.83 -23.07 -8.00
CA VAL A 218 -19.32 -21.71 -8.22
C VAL A 218 -20.47 -20.70 -8.25
N ILE A 219 -20.29 -19.54 -7.62
CA ILE A 219 -21.19 -18.39 -7.73
C ILE A 219 -20.48 -17.29 -8.50
N VAL A 220 -21.13 -16.81 -9.56
CA VAL A 220 -20.60 -15.78 -10.47
C VAL A 220 -21.68 -14.77 -10.86
N ARG A 221 -21.26 -13.64 -11.44
CA ARG A 221 -22.17 -12.67 -12.06
C ARG A 221 -22.74 -13.21 -13.39
N PRO A 222 -23.97 -12.79 -13.77
CA PRO A 222 -24.60 -13.22 -15.02
C PRO A 222 -23.73 -13.06 -16.26
N GLU A 223 -22.93 -11.97 -16.32
CA GLU A 223 -22.01 -11.69 -17.42
C GLU A 223 -21.00 -12.81 -17.72
N ARG A 224 -20.66 -13.62 -16.71
CA ARG A 224 -19.67 -14.71 -16.80
C ARG A 224 -20.30 -16.07 -17.14
N VAL A 225 -21.62 -16.12 -17.29
CA VAL A 225 -22.35 -17.36 -17.59
C VAL A 225 -22.84 -17.30 -19.03
N GLU A 226 -22.53 -18.35 -19.76
CA GLU A 226 -23.03 -18.56 -21.12
C GLU A 226 -23.87 -19.83 -21.12
N VAL A 227 -25.18 -19.68 -21.33
CA VAL A 227 -26.11 -20.79 -21.47
C VAL A 227 -26.13 -21.25 -22.92
N GLY A 228 -26.09 -22.56 -23.12
CA GLY A 228 -26.04 -23.16 -24.44
C GLY A 228 -26.01 -24.68 -24.38
N ASP A 229 -25.72 -25.28 -25.52
CA ASP A 229 -25.53 -26.72 -25.63
C ASP A 229 -24.08 -27.07 -25.24
N TYR A 230 -23.86 -27.22 -23.94
CA TYR A 230 -22.57 -27.58 -23.36
C TYR A 230 -22.71 -28.92 -22.64
N PRO A 231 -22.65 -30.07 -23.33
CA PRO A 231 -22.69 -31.38 -22.67
C PRO A 231 -21.49 -31.56 -21.73
N ALA A 232 -21.62 -32.50 -20.77
CA ALA A 232 -20.50 -32.85 -19.91
C ALA A 232 -19.36 -33.39 -20.78
N LEU A 233 -18.13 -33.02 -20.44
CA LEU A 233 -16.96 -33.61 -21.08
C LEU A 233 -16.84 -35.05 -20.58
N ASP A 234 -16.74 -36.00 -21.50
CA ASP A 234 -16.49 -37.40 -21.17
C ASP A 234 -15.00 -37.67 -21.40
N ASP A 235 -14.23 -37.58 -20.32
CA ASP A 235 -12.77 -37.78 -20.34
C ASP A 235 -12.38 -39.22 -20.75
N LEU A 236 -13.34 -40.14 -20.86
CA LEU A 236 -13.10 -41.53 -21.24
C LEU A 236 -13.08 -41.77 -22.75
N GLU A 237 -13.81 -40.99 -23.57
CA GLU A 237 -13.80 -41.15 -25.03
C GLU A 237 -12.49 -40.61 -25.66
N ASP A 238 -11.92 -39.53 -25.11
CA ASP A 238 -10.68 -38.92 -25.63
C ASP A 238 -9.40 -39.70 -25.28
N MET A 239 -9.48 -40.69 -24.38
CA MET A 239 -8.35 -41.56 -24.01
C MET A 239 -8.26 -42.85 -24.83
N GLU A 240 -9.28 -43.21 -25.61
CA GLU A 240 -9.27 -44.40 -26.49
C GLU A 240 -8.63 -44.14 -27.87
N GLU A 241 -8.27 -42.89 -28.20
CA GLU A 241 -7.69 -42.49 -29.49
C GLU A 241 -6.21 -42.02 -29.40
N ILE A 242 -5.41 -42.55 -28.45
CA ILE A 242 -3.94 -42.38 -28.40
C ILE A 242 -3.20 -43.72 -28.52
#